data_AF-A0A2D4K8P8-F1
#
_entry.id   AF-A0A2D4K8P8-F1
#
_cell.length_a   1.000
_cell.length_b   1.000
_cell.length_c   1.000
_cell.angle_alpha   90.00
_cell.angle_beta   90.00
_cell.angle_gamma   90.00
#
_symmetry.space_group_name_H-M   'P 1'
#
loop_
_entity.id
_entity.type
_entity.pdbx_description
1 polymer ?
#
loop_
_entity_poly.entity_id
_entity_poly.type
_entity_poly.pdbx_seq_one_letter_code
_entity_poly.pdbx_strand_id
1 'polypeptide(L)'
;EDAALYRRLGALLRHCLMISADGDDRTEEFHSHTINLLGNLPLKCLDVLLTPKVHRGSLEYMGVNMDAVNVLLSFLDRRLDRGHKLKESLTPVLNLLTESARVHRQTRKFLKTKVLPPLRDVKNRPEVGNLLRNKL
;
A
#
# COMPACT_ATOMS: atom_id res chain seq x y z
N GLU A 1 -19.20 17.51 -9.10
CA GLU A 1 -18.42 18.16 -8.00
C GLU A 1 -17.78 17.16 -7.04
N ASP A 2 -18.43 16.01 -6.78
CA ASP A 2 -17.96 15.00 -5.80
C ASP A 2 -16.55 14.44 -6.04
N ALA A 3 -16.14 14.25 -7.30
CA ALA A 3 -14.82 13.71 -7.60
C ALA A 3 -13.67 14.60 -7.10
N ALA A 4 -13.86 15.92 -7.10
CA ALA A 4 -12.87 16.86 -6.57
C ALA A 4 -12.82 16.78 -5.04
N LEU A 5 -13.97 16.64 -4.38
CA LEU A 5 -14.06 16.45 -2.94
C LEU A 5 -13.38 15.15 -2.50
N TYR A 6 -13.63 14.03 -3.19
CA TYR A 6 -12.98 12.75 -2.91
C TYR A 6 -11.46 12.80 -3.13
N ARG A 7 -10.98 13.49 -4.16
CA ARG A 7 -9.53 13.69 -4.35
C ARG A 7 -8.91 14.54 -3.25
N ARG A 8 -9.61 15.58 -2.78
CA ARG A 8 -9.16 16.38 -1.65
C ARG A 8 -9.07 15.54 -0.37
N LEU A 9 -10.10 14.72 -0.10
CA LEU A 9 -10.09 13.77 1.02
C LEU A 9 -8.94 12.76 0.87
N GLY A 10 -8.76 12.16 -0.31
CA GLY A 10 -7.68 11.22 -0.57
C GLY A 10 -6.29 11.83 -0.40
N ALA A 11 -6.10 13.12 -0.73
CA ALA A 11 -4.84 13.82 -0.47
C ALA A 11 -4.56 14.02 1.02
N LEU A 12 -5.59 14.29 1.84
CA LEU A 12 -5.47 14.34 3.30
C LEU A 12 -5.14 12.96 3.88
N LEU A 13 -5.85 11.92 3.42
CA LEU A 13 -5.60 10.55 3.87
C LEU A 13 -4.21 10.04 3.47
N ARG A 14 -3.71 10.44 2.29
CA ARG A 14 -2.32 10.20 1.92
C ARG A 14 -1.37 10.83 2.92
N HIS A 15 -1.62 12.06 3.36
CA HIS A 15 -0.80 12.68 4.40
C HIS A 15 -0.88 11.89 5.73
N CYS A 16 -2.06 11.42 6.12
CA CYS A 16 -2.24 10.55 7.28
C CYS A 16 -1.42 9.25 7.20
N LEU A 17 -1.28 8.65 6.01
CA LEU A 17 -0.40 7.48 5.83
C LEU A 17 1.09 7.81 6.04
N MET A 18 1.51 9.04 5.78
CA MET A 18 2.93 9.43 5.86
C MET A 18 3.37 9.87 7.25
N ILE A 19 2.43 10.05 8.19
CA ILE A 19 2.74 10.46 9.57
C ILE A 19 2.69 9.27 10.52
N SER A 20 3.44 9.37 11.62
CA SER A 20 3.37 8.46 12.75
C SER A 20 2.61 9.12 13.90
N ALA A 21 1.84 8.32 14.63
CA ALA A 21 1.22 8.72 15.88
C ALA A 21 2.17 8.46 17.07
N ASP A 22 1.69 8.75 18.28
CA ASP A 22 2.45 8.51 19.51
C ASP A 22 2.55 7.00 19.80
N GLY A 23 3.62 6.38 19.30
CA GLY A 23 3.90 4.95 19.41
C GLY A 23 3.46 4.13 18.19
N ASP A 24 4.06 2.94 18.05
CA ASP A 24 3.85 2.05 16.90
C ASP A 24 2.42 1.51 16.82
N ASP A 25 1.82 1.15 17.97
CA ASP A 25 0.47 0.58 17.98
C ASP A 25 -0.59 1.62 17.60
N ARG A 26 -0.47 2.85 18.10
CA ARG A 26 -1.34 3.96 17.69
C ARG A 26 -1.12 4.34 16.23
N THR A 27 0.12 4.26 15.74
CA THR A 27 0.43 4.50 14.33
C THR A 27 -0.26 3.48 13.45
N GLU A 28 -0.20 2.19 13.83
CA GLU A 28 -0.86 1.13 13.09
C GLU A 28 -2.39 1.24 13.11
N GLU A 29 -2.99 1.57 14.25
CA GLU A 29 -4.43 1.82 14.36
C GLU A 29 -4.85 3.01 13.48
N PHE A 30 -4.10 4.11 13.53
CA PHE A 30 -4.35 5.29 12.72
C PHE A 30 -4.24 5.01 11.21
N HIS A 31 -3.22 4.26 10.80
CA HIS A 31 -3.08 3.80 9.42
C HIS A 31 -4.22 2.88 9.02
N SER A 32 -4.66 1.98 9.91
CA SER A 32 -5.79 1.09 9.67
C SER A 32 -7.07 1.86 9.33
N HIS A 33 -7.43 2.87 10.13
CA HIS A 33 -8.61 3.71 9.86
C HIS A 33 -8.46 4.51 8.57
N THR A 34 -7.26 5.04 8.31
CA THR A 34 -6.94 5.77 7.08
C THR A 34 -7.12 4.89 5.84
N ILE A 35 -6.61 3.65 5.87
CA ILE A 35 -6.73 2.68 4.78
C ILE A 35 -8.20 2.29 4.56
N ASN A 36 -8.95 2.05 5.64
CA ASN A 36 -10.37 1.72 5.55
C ASN A 36 -11.15 2.84 4.85
N LEU A 37 -10.86 4.11 5.16
CA LEU A 37 -11.53 5.23 4.52
C LEU A 37 -11.07 5.43 3.06
N LEU A 38 -9.78 5.24 2.77
CA LEU A 38 -9.26 5.23 1.39
C LEU A 38 -9.94 4.16 0.53
N GLY A 39 -10.21 2.98 1.10
CA GLY A 39 -10.91 1.89 0.42
C GLY A 39 -12.35 2.21 0.01
N ASN A 40 -12.97 3.22 0.61
CA ASN A 40 -14.31 3.69 0.26
C ASN A 40 -14.32 4.78 -0.83
N LEU A 41 -13.15 5.27 -1.25
CA LEU A 41 -13.07 6.28 -2.31
C LEU A 41 -13.31 5.67 -3.69
N PRO A 42 -13.91 6.43 -4.63
CA PRO A 42 -13.99 5.99 -6.02
C PRO A 42 -12.59 5.74 -6.60
N LEU A 43 -12.43 4.65 -7.37
CA LEU A 43 -11.13 4.22 -7.92
C LEU A 43 -10.40 5.33 -8.70
N LYS A 44 -11.15 6.13 -9.45
CA LYS A 44 -10.63 7.27 -10.23
C LYS A 44 -10.02 8.40 -9.41
N CYS A 45 -10.18 8.34 -8.08
CA CYS A 45 -9.66 9.31 -7.12
C CYS A 45 -8.43 8.79 -6.35
N LEU A 46 -8.01 7.53 -6.57
CA LEU A 46 -6.83 6.94 -5.93
C LEU A 46 -5.51 7.35 -6.61
N ASP A 47 -5.59 8.04 -7.74
CA ASP A 47 -4.47 8.69 -8.44
C ASP A 47 -3.72 9.68 -7.53
N VAL A 48 -4.41 10.23 -6.53
CA VAL A 48 -3.85 11.12 -5.50
C VAL A 48 -2.71 10.48 -4.69
N LEU A 49 -2.67 9.15 -4.57
CA LEU A 49 -1.59 8.42 -3.90
C LEU A 49 -0.26 8.54 -4.65
N LEU A 50 -0.30 8.74 -5.97
CA LEU A 50 0.86 8.83 -6.86
C LEU A 50 1.19 10.26 -7.30
N THR A 51 0.34 11.22 -6.96
CA THR A 51 0.45 12.62 -7.37
C THR A 51 1.64 13.39 -6.76
N PRO A 52 2.19 13.08 -5.57
CA PRO A 52 3.36 13.79 -5.05
C PRO A 52 4.51 13.80 -6.05
N LYS A 53 5.17 14.96 -6.19
CA LYS A 53 6.38 15.05 -6.98
C LYS A 53 7.48 14.23 -6.32
N VAL A 54 8.29 13.57 -7.15
CA VAL A 54 9.53 12.96 -6.69
C VAL A 54 10.47 14.07 -6.22
N HIS A 55 10.99 13.94 -5.01
CA HIS A 55 12.04 14.79 -4.47
C HIS A 55 13.19 13.94 -3.95
N ARG A 56 14.29 14.58 -3.54
CA ARG A 56 15.42 13.88 -2.93
C ARG A 56 14.92 13.11 -1.69
N GLY A 57 15.22 11.82 -1.63
CA GLY A 57 14.78 10.93 -0.55
C GLY A 57 13.42 10.26 -0.76
N SER A 58 12.65 10.63 -1.79
CA SER A 58 11.45 9.87 -2.17
C SER A 58 11.83 8.50 -2.71
N LEU A 59 10.99 7.50 -2.45
CA LEU A 59 11.01 6.25 -3.17
C LEU A 59 10.42 6.47 -4.57
N GLU A 60 11.28 6.53 -5.58
CA GLU A 60 10.89 6.72 -6.97
C GLU A 60 10.89 5.39 -7.73
N TYR A 61 9.90 5.21 -8.59
CA TYR A 61 9.88 4.12 -9.57
C TYR A 61 9.23 4.57 -10.88
N MET A 62 9.98 4.49 -11.98
CA MET A 62 9.55 4.93 -13.32
C MET A 62 9.07 6.39 -13.36
N GLY A 63 9.76 7.28 -12.67
CA GLY A 63 9.47 8.71 -12.58
C GLY A 63 8.30 9.07 -11.67
N VAL A 64 7.75 8.12 -10.90
CA VAL A 64 6.58 8.31 -10.03
C VAL A 64 6.96 8.06 -8.59
N ASN A 65 6.43 8.90 -7.68
CA ASN A 65 6.59 8.71 -6.24
C ASN A 65 5.78 7.48 -5.78
N MET A 66 6.45 6.54 -5.11
CA MET A 66 5.90 5.30 -4.58
C MET A 66 5.86 5.27 -3.05
N ASP A 67 6.09 6.39 -2.36
CA ASP A 67 6.17 6.45 -0.90
C ASP A 67 4.87 5.93 -0.26
N ALA A 68 3.72 6.45 -0.70
CA ALA A 68 2.41 6.01 -0.19
C ALA A 68 2.14 4.53 -0.47
N VAL A 69 2.47 4.05 -1.68
CA VAL A 69 2.32 2.63 -2.05
C VAL A 69 3.22 1.74 -1.19
N ASN A 70 4.44 2.20 -0.91
CA ASN A 70 5.38 1.46 -0.08
C ASN A 70 4.95 1.42 1.38
N VAL A 71 4.40 2.52 1.93
CA VAL A 71 3.79 2.52 3.27
C VAL A 71 2.65 1.50 3.35
N LEU A 72 1.76 1.46 2.36
CA LEU A 72 0.67 0.47 2.29
C LEU A 72 1.21 -0.96 2.24
N LEU A 73 2.27 -1.20 1.46
CA LEU A 73 2.90 -2.52 1.36
C LEU A 73 3.56 -2.94 2.67
N SER A 74 4.26 -2.02 3.34
CA SER A 74 4.87 -2.27 4.65
C SER A 74 3.82 -2.49 5.74
N PHE A 75 2.68 -1.78 5.68
CA PHE A 75 1.55 -2.01 6.57
C PHE A 75 0.99 -3.42 6.41
N LEU A 76 0.81 -3.89 5.17
CA LEU A 76 0.38 -5.25 4.87
C LEU A 76 1.36 -6.30 5.43
N ASP A 77 2.67 -6.14 5.19
CA ASP A 77 3.69 -7.09 5.66
C ASP A 77 3.70 -7.18 7.21
N ARG A 78 3.62 -6.04 7.91
CA ARG A 78 3.51 -6.01 9.37
C ARG A 78 2.26 -6.71 9.89
N ARG A 79 1.11 -6.53 9.22
CA ARG A 79 -0.15 -7.21 9.59
C ARG A 79 -0.06 -8.73 9.41
N LEU A 80 0.61 -9.18 8.34
CA LEU A 80 0.87 -10.60 8.10
C LEU A 80 1.79 -11.20 9.18
N ASP A 81 2.82 -10.46 9.62
CA ASP A 81 3.75 -10.89 10.66
C ASP A 81 3.10 -11.05 12.04
N ARG A 82 2.19 -10.15 12.40
CA ARG A 82 1.48 -10.19 13.69
C ARG A 82 0.44 -11.32 13.78
N GLY A 83 0.32 -12.17 12.75
CA GLY A 83 -0.64 -13.28 12.74
C GLY A 83 -2.10 -12.83 12.64
N HIS A 84 -2.34 -11.54 12.35
CA HIS A 84 -3.66 -10.97 12.09
C HIS A 84 -4.19 -11.43 10.72
N LYS A 85 -4.34 -12.75 10.53
CA LYS A 85 -4.89 -13.38 9.33
C LYS A 85 -6.41 -13.23 9.22
N LEU A 86 -7.03 -12.41 10.08
CA LEU A 86 -8.45 -12.09 9.98
C LEU A 86 -8.67 -11.32 8.68
N LYS A 87 -9.50 -11.90 7.81
CA LYS A 87 -9.85 -11.38 6.47
C LYS A 87 -10.16 -9.89 6.51
N GLU A 88 -10.87 -9.42 7.52
CA GLU A 88 -11.30 -8.03 7.68
C GLU A 88 -10.15 -7.04 7.89
N SER A 89 -9.02 -7.49 8.45
CA SER A 89 -7.86 -6.64 8.70
C SER A 89 -6.94 -6.48 7.48
N LEU A 90 -6.93 -7.47 6.58
CA LEU A 90 -6.05 -7.48 5.40
C LEU A 90 -6.77 -7.03 4.13
N THR A 91 -8.07 -7.29 4.02
CA THR A 91 -8.86 -6.99 2.81
C THR A 91 -8.78 -5.51 2.40
N PRO A 92 -8.88 -4.52 3.31
CA PRO A 92 -8.84 -3.11 2.92
C PRO A 92 -7.54 -2.71 2.22
N VAL A 93 -6.39 -3.10 2.78
CA VAL A 93 -5.07 -2.78 2.19
C VAL A 93 -4.81 -3.58 0.91
N LEU A 94 -5.21 -4.86 0.87
CA LEU A 94 -5.09 -5.70 -0.33
C LEU A 94 -5.91 -5.16 -1.49
N ASN A 95 -7.16 -4.75 -1.23
CA ASN A 95 -8.02 -4.13 -2.24
C ASN A 95 -7.40 -2.83 -2.76
N LEU A 96 -6.92 -1.96 -1.88
CA LEU A 96 -6.33 -0.69 -2.27
C LEU A 96 -5.08 -0.88 -3.15
N LEU A 97 -4.19 -1.79 -2.76
CA LEU A 97 -3.00 -2.14 -3.55
C LEU A 97 -3.37 -2.77 -4.90
N THR A 98 -4.38 -3.65 -4.92
CA THR A 98 -4.84 -4.33 -6.14
C THR A 98 -5.48 -3.36 -7.12
N GLU A 99 -6.36 -2.47 -6.66
CA GLU A 99 -7.01 -1.48 -7.51
C GLU A 99 -6.02 -0.44 -8.02
N SER A 100 -5.08 0.01 -7.18
CA SER A 100 -4.00 0.90 -7.62
C SER A 100 -3.14 0.22 -8.70
N ALA A 101 -2.80 -1.07 -8.53
CA ALA A 101 -2.07 -1.85 -9.53
C ALA A 101 -2.87 -2.08 -10.82
N ARG A 102 -4.19 -2.19 -10.74
CA ARG A 102 -5.06 -2.35 -11.92
C ARG A 102 -4.99 -1.10 -12.80
N VAL A 103 -5.12 0.08 -12.19
CA VAL A 103 -5.19 1.37 -12.91
C VAL A 103 -3.80 1.90 -13.28
N HIS A 104 -2.80 1.76 -12.41
CA HIS A 104 -1.48 2.37 -12.59
C HIS A 104 -0.40 1.34 -12.91
N ARG A 105 0.13 1.41 -14.13
CA ARG A 105 1.21 0.53 -14.61
C ARG A 105 2.46 0.60 -13.73
N GLN A 106 2.82 1.78 -13.25
CA GLN A 106 3.97 2.01 -12.38
C GLN A 106 3.79 1.29 -11.05
N THR A 107 2.62 1.43 -10.41
CA THR A 107 2.28 0.71 -9.18
C THR A 107 2.34 -0.80 -9.40
N ARG A 108 1.75 -1.31 -10.48
CA ARG A 108 1.78 -2.74 -10.81
C ARG A 108 3.19 -3.30 -10.94
N LYS A 109 4.06 -2.60 -11.68
CA LYS A 109 5.44 -3.01 -11.88
C LYS A 109 6.26 -2.88 -10.59
N PHE A 110 6.07 -1.80 -9.84
CA PHE A 110 6.70 -1.60 -8.53
C PHE A 110 6.33 -2.73 -7.57
N LEU A 111 5.04 -3.03 -7.39
CA LEU A 111 4.57 -4.12 -6.55
C LEU A 111 5.08 -5.48 -7.03
N LYS A 112 5.11 -5.74 -8.35
CA LYS A 112 5.71 -6.96 -8.88
C LYS A 112 7.17 -7.11 -8.44
N THR A 113 7.97 -6.04 -8.52
CA THR A 113 9.38 -6.10 -8.10
C THR A 113 9.56 -6.28 -6.59
N LYS A 114 8.61 -5.82 -5.76
CA LYS A 114 8.68 -5.92 -4.30
C LYS A 114 8.11 -7.24 -3.78
N VAL A 115 6.95 -7.67 -4.30
CA VAL A 115 6.23 -8.86 -3.85
C VAL A 115 6.74 -10.12 -4.54
N LEU A 116 6.92 -10.09 -5.87
CA LEU A 116 7.31 -11.26 -6.66
C LEU A 116 8.59 -10.98 -7.46
N PRO A 117 9.74 -10.75 -6.78
CA PRO A 117 11.00 -10.57 -7.47
C PRO A 117 11.37 -11.82 -8.28
N PRO A 118 12.20 -11.69 -9.33
CA PRO A 118 12.64 -12.83 -10.13
C PRO A 118 13.12 -13.99 -9.26
N LEU A 119 12.53 -15.18 -9.49
CA LEU A 119 12.81 -16.35 -8.68
C LEU A 119 14.24 -16.83 -8.96
N ARG A 120 15.03 -16.95 -7.90
CA ARG A 120 16.35 -17.59 -7.93
C ARG A 120 16.31 -19.02 -7.41
N ASP A 121 15.42 -19.27 -6.45
CA ASP A 121 15.18 -20.57 -5.85
C ASP A 121 13.77 -21.06 -6.24
N VAL A 122 13.72 -22.20 -6.93
CA VAL A 122 12.49 -22.88 -7.39
C VAL A 122 12.38 -24.29 -6.81
N LYS A 123 13.24 -24.65 -5.85
CA LYS A 123 13.25 -26.00 -5.25
C LYS A 123 12.32 -26.10 -4.06
N ASN A 124 12.18 -25.01 -3.31
CA ASN A 124 11.27 -24.92 -2.17
C ASN A 124 9.85 -24.58 -2.60
N ARG A 125 8.86 -25.07 -1.85
CA ARG A 125 7.45 -24.78 -2.13
C ARG A 125 7.14 -23.29 -1.89
N PRO A 126 6.29 -22.64 -2.69
CA PRO A 126 6.01 -21.20 -2.58
C PRO A 126 5.48 -20.77 -1.21
N GLU A 127 4.74 -21.63 -0.51
CA GLU A 127 4.19 -21.38 0.82
C GLU A 127 5.23 -21.44 1.95
N VAL A 128 6.45 -21.92 1.66
CA VAL A 128 7.52 -22.09 2.65
C VAL A 128 8.46 -20.88 2.63
N GLY A 129 8.53 -20.17 3.76
CA GLY A 129 9.45 -19.05 3.97
C GLY A 129 8.82 -17.89 4.73
N ASN A 130 9.61 -16.86 5.00
CA ASN A 130 9.17 -15.66 5.72
C ASN A 130 9.21 -14.39 4.86
N LEU A 131 9.29 -14.52 3.53
CA LEU A 131 9.18 -13.37 2.64
C LEU A 131 7.70 -13.05 2.39
N LEU A 132 7.40 -11.80 2.04
CA LEU A 132 6.02 -11.36 1.74
C LEU A 132 5.30 -12.28 0.75
N ARG A 133 5.99 -12.78 -0.28
CA ARG A 133 5.44 -13.73 -1.27
C ARG A 133 5.01 -15.08 -0.70
N ASN A 134 5.62 -15.49 0.41
CA ASN A 134 5.34 -16.77 1.06
C ASN A 134 4.18 -16.62 2.05
N LYS A 135 4.05 -15.42 2.65
CA LYS A 135 3.00 -15.09 3.62
C LYS A 135 1.63 -14.83 2.97
N LEU A 136 1.64 -14.29 1.74
CA LEU A 136 0.46 -14.10 0.89
C LEU A 136 0.04 -15.41 0.22
#